data_AF-A0A962SPM4-F1
#
_entry.id   AF-A0A962SPM4-F1
#
_cell.length_a   1.000
_cell.length_b   1.000
_cell.length_c   1.000
_cell.angle_alpha   90.00
_cell.angle_beta   90.00
_cell.angle_gamma   90.00
#
_symmetry.space_group_name_H-M   'P 1'
#
loop_
_entity.id
_entity.type
_entity.pdbx_description
1 polymer ?
#
loop_
_entity_poly.entity_id
_entity_poly.type
_entity_poly.pdbx_seq_one_letter_code
_entity_poly.pdbx_strand_id
1 'polypeptide(L)'
;MAAMHKLIVGARGWDHPGWVDVFYPADLPQAWRLTYYANEFPGVLLPETLWLSATPARVAGWCEEVADDFLFFLECRDALRVVPTARRYQKLFRSHWGGVPDIATALMPSAGVFDLRALRRRFEVLLGFSGSVLVPAFFLSGDPPDIGRLRQAKMLADML
;
A
#
# COMPACT_ATOMS: atom_id res chain seq x y z
N MET A 1 -14.26 -19.97 7.75
CA MET A 1 -12.92 -19.84 8.35
C MET A 1 -12.70 -18.35 8.57
N ALA A 2 -12.52 -17.91 9.82
CA ALA A 2 -12.28 -16.50 10.11
C ALA A 2 -10.92 -16.13 9.51
N ALA A 3 -10.90 -15.25 8.51
CA ALA A 3 -9.66 -14.68 8.01
C ALA A 3 -9.00 -13.96 9.19
N MET A 4 -7.88 -14.51 9.67
CA MET A 4 -6.95 -13.74 10.48
C MET A 4 -6.65 -12.47 9.69
N HIS A 5 -6.92 -11.29 10.25
CA HIS A 5 -6.70 -10.03 9.56
C HIS A 5 -5.20 -9.84 9.35
N LYS A 6 -4.69 -10.31 8.21
CA LYS A 6 -3.29 -10.15 7.84
C LYS A 6 -3.02 -8.67 7.64
N LEU A 7 -2.03 -8.14 8.37
CA LEU A 7 -1.57 -6.76 8.16
C LEU A 7 -0.96 -6.64 6.76
N ILE A 8 -1.52 -5.77 5.94
CA ILE A 8 -0.97 -5.47 4.61
C ILE A 8 0.22 -4.54 4.76
N VAL A 9 1.37 -4.93 4.20
CA VAL A 9 2.55 -4.08 4.14
C VAL A 9 2.86 -3.75 2.69
N GLY A 10 3.04 -2.46 2.41
CA GLY A 10 3.34 -1.98 1.08
C GLY A 10 4.11 -0.67 1.06
N ALA A 11 4.22 -0.09 -0.13
CA ALA A 11 4.88 1.18 -0.38
C ALA A 11 3.85 2.27 -0.66
N ARG A 12 4.24 3.53 -0.46
CA ARG A 12 3.53 4.68 -1.05
C ARG A 12 3.94 4.82 -2.51
N GLY A 13 3.06 4.40 -3.41
CA GLY A 13 3.31 4.29 -4.84
C GLY A 13 4.24 3.13 -5.19
N TRP A 14 4.15 2.66 -6.43
CA TRP A 14 5.01 1.62 -6.99
C TRP A 14 5.99 2.20 -8.02
N ASP A 15 5.56 3.19 -8.79
CA ASP A 15 6.33 3.68 -9.93
C ASP A 15 7.43 4.67 -9.53
N HIS A 16 8.55 4.13 -9.05
CA HIS A 16 9.72 4.91 -8.64
C HIS A 16 10.91 4.68 -9.58
N PRO A 17 11.48 5.73 -10.22
CA PRO A 17 12.67 5.59 -11.04
C PRO A 17 13.89 5.05 -10.29
N GLY A 18 14.06 5.43 -9.01
CA GLY A 18 15.18 4.98 -8.18
C GLY A 18 15.14 3.50 -7.79
N TRP A 19 14.10 2.76 -8.17
CA TRP A 19 14.02 1.31 -8.02
C TRP A 19 14.55 0.55 -9.24
N VAL A 20 14.80 1.19 -10.38
CA VAL A 20 15.45 0.54 -11.52
C VAL A 20 16.87 0.13 -11.10
N ASP A 21 17.28 -1.09 -11.48
CA ASP A 21 18.54 -1.74 -11.11
C ASP A 21 18.72 -2.07 -9.61
N VAL A 22 17.72 -1.75 -8.77
CA VAL A 22 17.73 -2.06 -7.33
C VAL A 22 16.63 -3.06 -6.97
N PHE A 23 15.45 -2.87 -7.53
CA PHE A 23 14.25 -3.69 -7.32
C PHE A 23 13.63 -4.11 -8.65
N TYR A 24 13.50 -3.17 -9.60
CA TYR A 24 13.07 -3.44 -10.97
C TYR A 24 14.27 -3.82 -11.86
N PRO A 25 14.16 -4.86 -12.71
CA PRO A 25 15.13 -5.12 -13.75
C PRO A 25 15.35 -3.89 -14.65
N ALA A 26 16.59 -3.72 -15.13
CA ALA A 26 17.02 -2.58 -15.97
C ALA A 26 16.12 -2.36 -17.19
N ASP A 27 15.69 -3.47 -17.80
CA ASP A 27 14.93 -3.54 -19.04
C ASP A 27 13.42 -3.64 -18.81
N LEU A 28 12.95 -3.60 -17.55
CA LEU A 28 11.53 -3.70 -17.24
C LEU A 28 10.79 -2.46 -17.74
N PRO A 29 9.82 -2.60 -18.66
CA PRO A 29 8.99 -1.49 -19.11
C PRO A 29 8.23 -0.86 -17.93
N GLN A 30 8.08 0.47 -17.92
CA GLN A 30 7.33 1.17 -16.87
C GLN A 30 5.91 0.63 -16.70
N ALA A 31 5.25 0.27 -17.79
CA ALA A 31 3.90 -0.31 -17.80
C ALA A 31 3.81 -1.65 -17.05
N TRP A 32 4.92 -2.36 -16.84
CA TRP A 32 4.93 -3.65 -16.13
C TRP A 32 5.37 -3.53 -14.67
N ARG A 33 5.70 -2.32 -14.21
CA ARG A 33 6.18 -2.10 -12.82
C ARG A 33 5.13 -2.42 -11.77
N LEU A 34 3.84 -2.22 -12.06
CA LEU A 34 2.77 -2.57 -11.13
C LEU A 34 2.66 -4.09 -10.97
N THR A 35 2.58 -4.83 -12.08
CA THR A 35 2.60 -6.30 -12.06
C THR A 35 3.83 -6.85 -11.34
N TYR A 36 5.01 -6.30 -11.63
CA TYR A 36 6.24 -6.70 -10.94
C TYR A 36 6.18 -6.43 -9.43
N TYR A 37 5.71 -5.23 -9.05
CA TYR A 37 5.54 -4.86 -7.64
C TYR A 37 4.55 -5.77 -6.91
N ALA A 38 3.42 -6.07 -7.54
CA ALA A 38 2.34 -6.89 -6.99
C ALA A 38 2.74 -8.37 -6.78
N ASN A 39 3.78 -8.85 -7.46
CA ASN A 39 4.33 -10.18 -7.20
C ASN A 39 5.05 -10.27 -5.84
N GLU A 40 5.49 -9.15 -5.25
CA GLU A 40 6.21 -9.16 -3.98
C GLU A 40 5.38 -8.61 -2.81
N PHE A 41 4.58 -7.57 -3.03
CA PHE A 41 3.80 -6.90 -2.00
C PHE A 41 2.29 -7.05 -2.24
N PRO A 42 1.48 -7.36 -1.21
CA PRO A 42 0.04 -7.61 -1.36
C PRO A 42 -0.81 -6.33 -1.43
N GLY A 43 -0.19 -5.14 -1.41
CA GLY A 43 -0.93 -3.91 -1.56
C GLY A 43 -0.07 -2.67 -1.67
N VAL A 44 -0.69 -1.57 -2.08
CA VAL A 44 -0.01 -0.29 -2.31
C VAL A 44 -0.87 0.88 -1.82
N LEU A 45 -0.23 1.90 -1.26
CA LEU A 45 -0.86 3.17 -0.98
C LEU A 45 -0.72 4.09 -2.20
N LEU A 46 -1.83 4.33 -2.89
CA LEU A 46 -1.92 5.27 -3.99
C LEU A 46 -1.75 6.71 -3.48
N PRO A 47 -0.74 7.45 -3.97
CA PRO A 47 -0.61 8.87 -3.69
C PRO A 47 -1.88 9.64 -4.03
N GLU A 48 -2.22 10.65 -3.20
CA GLU A 48 -3.46 11.42 -3.38
C GLU A 48 -3.61 12.00 -4.79
N THR A 49 -2.54 12.59 -5.31
CA THR A 49 -2.48 13.18 -6.66
C THR A 49 -2.67 12.15 -7.77
N LEU A 50 -2.24 10.90 -7.56
CA LEU A 50 -2.30 9.84 -8.56
C LEU A 50 -3.73 9.32 -8.72
N TRP A 51 -4.41 9.01 -7.62
CA TRP A 51 -5.77 8.48 -7.74
C TRP A 51 -6.81 9.57 -8.05
N LEU A 52 -6.59 10.82 -7.63
CA LEU A 52 -7.46 11.95 -8.02
C LEU A 52 -7.43 12.24 -9.52
N SER A 53 -6.29 11.97 -10.18
CA SER A 53 -6.13 12.18 -11.62
C SER A 53 -6.41 10.92 -12.45
N ALA A 54 -6.70 9.79 -11.81
CA ALA A 54 -6.94 8.53 -12.49
C ALA A 54 -8.36 8.48 -13.08
N THR A 55 -8.46 8.13 -14.36
CA THR A 55 -9.74 7.84 -14.99
C THR A 55 -10.25 6.46 -14.57
N PRO A 56 -11.57 6.18 -14.66
CA PRO A 56 -12.10 4.85 -14.39
C PRO A 56 -11.43 3.73 -15.20
N ALA A 57 -11.09 4.01 -16.47
CA ALA A 57 -10.37 3.07 -17.32
C ALA A 57 -8.95 2.77 -16.79
N ARG A 58 -8.26 3.79 -16.27
CA ARG A 58 -6.93 3.62 -15.67
C ARG A 58 -6.99 2.77 -14.39
N VAL A 59 -8.00 3.02 -13.54
CA VAL A 59 -8.22 2.20 -12.32
C VAL A 59 -8.54 0.76 -12.69
N ALA A 60 -9.38 0.54 -13.71
CA ALA A 60 -9.69 -0.80 -14.20
C ALA A 60 -8.44 -1.53 -14.72
N GLY A 61 -7.59 -0.85 -15.51
CA GLY A 61 -6.32 -1.41 -15.97
C GLY A 61 -5.40 -1.83 -14.82
N TRP A 62 -5.26 -1.00 -13.78
CA TRP A 62 -4.48 -1.39 -12.59
C TRP A 62 -5.02 -2.64 -11.89
N CYS A 63 -6.35 -2.81 -11.82
CA CYS A 63 -6.96 -4.00 -11.23
C CYS A 63 -6.71 -5.25 -12.09
N GLU A 64 -6.60 -5.12 -13.41
CA GLU A 64 -6.33 -6.23 -14.34
C GLU A 64 -4.85 -6.67 -14.31
N GLU A 65 -3.94 -5.81 -13.84
CA GLU A 65 -2.50 -6.06 -13.79
C GLU A 65 -2.02 -6.81 -12.53
N VAL A 66 -2.91 -7.03 -11.55
CA VAL A 66 -2.58 -7.57 -10.22
C VAL A 66 -3.43 -8.79 -9.87
N ALA A 67 -2.96 -9.60 -8.90
CA ALA A 67 -3.71 -10.75 -8.41
C ALA A 67 -4.96 -10.33 -7.61
N ASP A 68 -5.97 -11.20 -7.54
CA ASP A 68 -7.27 -10.95 -6.90
C ASP A 68 -7.19 -10.50 -5.43
N ASP A 69 -6.13 -10.90 -4.72
CA ASP A 69 -5.87 -10.59 -3.31
C ASP A 69 -5.04 -9.32 -3.10
N PHE A 70 -4.57 -8.68 -4.18
CA PHE A 70 -3.85 -7.41 -4.11
C PHE A 70 -4.81 -6.26 -3.80
N LEU A 71 -4.44 -5.40 -2.86
CA LEU A 71 -5.29 -4.31 -2.38
C LEU A 71 -4.70 -2.91 -2.66
N PHE A 72 -5.53 -2.02 -3.19
CA PHE A 72 -5.24 -0.59 -3.34
C PHE A 72 -5.82 0.21 -2.18
N PHE A 73 -4.96 1.02 -1.57
CA PHE A 73 -5.34 1.96 -0.50
C PHE A 73 -5.18 3.39 -1.01
N LEU A 74 -6.08 4.29 -0.62
CA LEU A 74 -6.03 5.69 -1.08
C LEU A 74 -5.47 6.58 0.02
N GLU A 75 -4.37 7.29 -0.28
CA GLU A 75 -3.88 8.36 0.58
C GLU A 75 -4.88 9.52 0.55
N CYS A 76 -5.32 9.98 1.73
CA CYS A 76 -6.13 11.18 1.89
C CYS A 76 -5.44 12.07 2.93
N ARG A 77 -4.79 13.16 2.50
CA ARG A 77 -4.07 14.09 3.38
C ARG A 77 -5.01 15.02 4.11
N ASP A 78 -6.09 15.42 3.44
CA ASP A 78 -7.21 16.16 4.03
C ASP A 78 -8.44 15.25 4.12
N ALA A 79 -8.55 14.52 5.22
CA ALA A 79 -9.58 13.50 5.39
C ALA A 79 -11.01 14.06 5.25
N LEU A 80 -11.26 15.28 5.75
CA LEU A 80 -12.59 15.89 5.72
C LEU A 80 -13.05 16.18 4.29
N ARG A 81 -12.12 16.66 3.45
CA ARG A 81 -12.42 17.03 2.07
C ARG A 81 -12.39 15.83 1.13
N VAL A 82 -11.47 14.90 1.36
CA VAL A 82 -11.08 13.93 0.34
C VAL A 82 -11.72 12.55 0.55
N VAL A 83 -11.98 12.12 1.79
CA VAL A 83 -12.59 10.81 2.08
C VAL A 83 -13.94 10.60 1.39
N PRO A 84 -14.88 11.58 1.35
CA PRO A 84 -16.13 11.41 0.63
C PRO A 84 -15.93 11.15 -0.87
N THR A 85 -14.90 11.75 -1.46
CA THR A 85 -14.51 11.52 -2.85
C THR A 85 -13.89 10.14 -3.01
N ALA A 86 -12.93 9.77 -2.16
CA ALA A 86 -12.28 8.45 -2.17
C ALA A 86 -13.29 7.30 -2.07
N ARG A 87 -14.32 7.42 -1.23
CA ARG A 87 -15.40 6.42 -1.12
C ARG A 87 -16.19 6.23 -2.41
N ARG A 88 -16.25 7.21 -3.31
CA ARG A 88 -16.88 7.05 -4.64
C ARG A 88 -16.04 6.16 -5.56
N TYR A 89 -14.73 6.10 -5.35
CA TYR A 89 -13.81 5.24 -6.10
C TYR A 89 -13.87 3.77 -5.67
N GLN A 90 -14.46 3.47 -4.49
CA GLN A 90 -14.59 2.08 -3.99
C GLN A 90 -15.12 1.11 -5.05
N LYS A 91 -16.17 1.51 -5.79
CA LYS A 91 -16.77 0.67 -6.84
C LYS A 91 -15.85 0.41 -8.02
N LEU A 92 -14.91 1.32 -8.30
CA LEU A 92 -13.95 1.17 -9.39
C LEU A 92 -12.89 0.11 -9.08
N PHE A 93 -12.48 0.00 -7.80
CA PHE A 93 -11.49 -0.97 -7.34
C PHE A 93 -12.05 -2.39 -7.12
N ARG A 94 -13.38 -2.59 -7.15
CA ARG A 94 -14.03 -3.91 -7.01
C ARG A 94 -13.52 -4.67 -5.77
N SER A 95 -13.00 -5.90 -5.95
CA SER A 95 -12.39 -6.72 -4.90
C SER A 95 -11.06 -6.18 -4.37
N HIS A 96 -10.37 -5.32 -5.14
CA HIS A 96 -9.07 -4.76 -4.77
C HIS A 96 -9.17 -3.51 -3.88
N TRP A 97 -10.36 -3.17 -3.37
CA TRP A 97 -10.52 -2.02 -2.49
C TRP A 97 -9.96 -2.31 -1.09
N GLY A 98 -8.80 -1.73 -0.76
CA GLY A 98 -8.19 -1.81 0.57
C GLY A 98 -8.71 -0.77 1.57
N GLY A 99 -9.18 0.38 1.07
CA GLY A 99 -9.76 1.43 1.91
C GLY A 99 -8.97 2.73 1.94
N VAL A 100 -9.33 3.59 2.89
CA VAL A 100 -8.63 4.83 3.19
C VAL A 100 -8.04 4.70 4.59
N PRO A 101 -6.74 4.39 4.72
CA PRO A 101 -6.13 4.23 6.03
C PRO A 101 -5.92 5.61 6.68
N ASP A 102 -5.90 5.65 8.02
CA ASP A 102 -5.37 6.80 8.73
C ASP A 102 -3.86 6.89 8.48
N ILE A 103 -3.45 7.84 7.65
CA ILE A 103 -2.06 7.99 7.24
C ILE A 103 -1.15 8.39 8.40
N ALA A 104 -1.66 9.01 9.47
CA ALA A 104 -0.84 9.29 10.65
C ALA A 104 -0.34 8.00 11.31
N THR A 105 -1.17 6.94 11.27
CA THR A 105 -0.86 5.65 11.88
C THR A 105 -0.28 4.65 10.88
N ALA A 106 -0.75 4.64 9.65
CA ALA A 106 -0.41 3.64 8.63
C ALA A 106 0.82 4.02 7.78
N LEU A 107 1.20 5.29 7.69
CA LEU A 107 2.32 5.72 6.85
C LEU A 107 3.56 6.04 7.70
N MET A 108 4.73 5.62 7.23
CA MET A 108 6.01 5.94 7.87
C MET A 108 7.08 6.26 6.82
N PRO A 109 7.89 7.32 6.99
CA PRO A 109 9.06 7.52 6.15
C PRO A 109 10.02 6.33 6.22
N SER A 110 10.54 5.91 5.08
CA SER A 110 11.60 4.91 5.03
C SER A 110 12.93 5.47 5.50
N ALA A 111 13.12 6.79 5.49
CA ALA A 111 14.32 7.45 5.99
C ALA A 111 14.32 7.56 7.53
N GLY A 112 15.50 7.58 8.13
CA GLY A 112 15.67 7.74 9.58
C GLY A 112 15.76 6.43 10.35
N VAL A 113 15.41 6.46 11.64
CA VAL A 113 15.50 5.30 12.55
C VAL A 113 14.46 4.25 12.19
N PHE A 114 14.91 3.01 12.00
CA PHE A 114 14.05 1.86 11.70
C PHE A 114 14.26 0.77 12.74
N ASP A 115 13.45 0.82 13.80
CA ASP A 115 13.51 -0.12 14.91
C ASP A 115 12.39 -1.16 14.77
N LEU A 116 12.77 -2.43 14.58
CA LEU A 116 11.84 -3.54 14.40
C LEU A 116 10.96 -3.81 15.63
N ARG A 117 11.44 -3.54 16.84
CA ARG A 117 10.62 -3.68 18.07
C ARG A 117 9.58 -2.59 18.14
N ALA A 118 9.94 -1.35 17.79
CA ALA A 118 8.98 -0.26 17.70
C ALA A 118 7.94 -0.51 16.59
N LEU A 119 8.40 -1.00 15.44
CA LEU A 119 7.54 -1.37 14.32
C LEU A 119 6.57 -2.50 14.71
N ARG A 120 7.04 -3.54 15.40
CA ARG A 120 6.20 -4.62 15.91
C ARG A 120 5.08 -4.10 16.81
N ARG A 121 5.40 -3.25 17.79
CA ARG A 121 4.38 -2.65 18.67
C ARG A 121 3.35 -1.85 17.87
N ARG A 122 3.79 -1.12 16.83
CA ARG A 122 2.89 -0.39 15.93
C ARG A 122 1.96 -1.35 15.17
N PHE A 123 2.47 -2.50 14.71
CA PHE A 123 1.67 -3.52 14.04
C PHE A 123 0.66 -4.17 14.97
N GLU A 124 1.06 -4.51 16.20
CA GLU A 124 0.17 -5.02 17.24
C GLU A 124 -0.97 -4.03 17.54
N VAL A 125 -0.68 -2.73 17.54
CA VAL A 125 -1.71 -1.68 17.65
C VAL A 125 -2.64 -1.68 16.43
N LEU A 126 -2.10 -1.70 15.21
CA LEU A 126 -2.89 -1.74 13.96
C LEU A 126 -3.80 -2.98 13.89
N LEU A 127 -3.32 -4.14 14.35
CA LEU A 127 -4.06 -5.39 14.42
C LEU A 127 -5.09 -5.40 15.56
N GLY A 128 -4.76 -4.75 16.68
CA GLY A 128 -5.60 -4.66 17.88
C GLY A 128 -6.89 -3.85 17.69
N PHE A 129 -6.98 -3.04 16.63
CA PHE A 129 -8.24 -2.41 16.20
C PHE A 129 -9.17 -3.43 15.52
N SER A 130 -9.50 -4.52 16.22
CA SER A 130 -10.40 -5.60 15.78
C SER A 130 -11.87 -5.16 15.63
N GLY A 131 -12.19 -3.88 15.85
CA GLY A 131 -13.55 -3.32 15.72
C GLY A 131 -13.81 -2.55 14.43
N SER A 132 -12.79 -2.28 13.60
CA SER A 132 -12.95 -1.52 12.36
C SER A 132 -13.09 -2.43 11.15
N VAL A 133 -14.05 -2.13 10.28
CA VAL A 133 -14.35 -2.77 8.96
C VAL A 133 -13.19 -2.60 7.95
N LEU A 134 -12.02 -2.12 8.38
CA LEU A 134 -10.90 -1.75 7.52
C LEU A 134 -9.83 -2.83 7.56
N VAL A 135 -9.26 -3.14 6.38
CA VAL A 135 -8.09 -4.01 6.28
C VAL A 135 -6.92 -3.30 6.96
N PRO A 136 -6.29 -3.89 8.00
CA PRO A 136 -5.14 -3.27 8.65
C PRO A 136 -4.00 -3.17 7.63
N ALA A 137 -3.40 -1.99 7.52
CA ALA A 137 -2.33 -1.77 6.56
C ALA A 137 -1.25 -0.81 7.09
N PHE A 138 -0.04 -0.99 6.57
CA PHE A 138 1.13 -0.19 6.87
C PHE A 138 1.94 0.06 5.60
N PHE A 139 2.45 1.27 5.44
CA PHE A 139 3.15 1.70 4.24
C PHE A 139 4.44 2.44 4.56
N LEU A 140 5.48 2.20 3.76
CA LEU A 140 6.66 3.05 3.74
C LEU A 140 6.58 4.12 2.65
N SER A 141 6.86 5.36 3.00
CA SER A 141 7.06 6.47 2.05
C SER A 141 8.55 6.75 1.82
N GLY A 142 8.84 7.46 0.74
CA GLY A 142 10.18 7.80 0.28
C GLY A 142 10.14 8.08 -1.22
N ASP A 143 11.25 8.56 -1.77
CA ASP A 143 11.43 8.72 -3.21
C ASP A 143 12.81 8.18 -3.62
N PRO A 144 12.95 6.84 -3.75
CA PRO A 144 11.95 5.83 -3.43
C PRO A 144 11.93 5.41 -1.94
N PRO A 145 10.89 4.71 -1.47
CA PRO A 145 10.95 3.95 -0.23
C PRO A 145 12.06 2.88 -0.27
N ASP A 146 12.70 2.62 0.87
CA ASP A 146 13.76 1.60 0.98
C ASP A 146 13.18 0.18 0.88
N ILE A 147 13.61 -0.58 -0.14
CA ILE A 147 13.08 -1.92 -0.44
C ILE A 147 13.47 -2.95 0.62
N GLY A 148 14.65 -2.81 1.23
CA GLY A 148 15.13 -3.70 2.29
C GLY A 148 14.26 -3.56 3.54
N ARG A 149 13.94 -2.32 3.93
CA ARG A 149 13.04 -2.01 5.04
C ARG A 149 11.60 -2.44 4.75
N LEU A 150 11.13 -2.31 3.51
CA LEU A 150 9.83 -2.85 3.09
C LEU A 150 9.76 -4.37 3.28
N ARG A 151 10.78 -5.10 2.81
CA ARG A 151 10.88 -6.56 2.99
C ARG A 151 10.94 -6.97 4.46
N GLN A 152 11.72 -6.25 5.27
CA GLN A 152 11.79 -6.47 6.72
C GLN A 152 10.43 -6.23 7.41
N ALA A 153 9.74 -5.14 7.06
CA ALA A 153 8.42 -4.84 7.58
C ALA A 153 7.39 -5.91 7.17
N LYS A 154 7.41 -6.34 5.91
CA LYS A 154 6.54 -7.42 5.42
C LYS A 154 6.81 -8.73 6.17
N MET A 155 8.07 -9.13 6.30
CA MET A 155 8.46 -10.34 7.04
C MET A 155 8.00 -10.27 8.50
N LEU A 156 8.12 -9.11 9.15
CA LEU A 156 7.62 -8.90 10.50
C LEU A 156 6.10 -9.04 10.60
N ALA A 157 5.35 -8.47 9.65
CA ALA A 157 3.90 -8.59 9.59
C ALA A 157 3.44 -10.04 9.34
N ASP A 158 4.17 -10.80 8.52
CA ASP A 158 3.90 -12.22 8.25
C ASP A 158 4.12 -13.13 9.49
N MET A 159 4.82 -12.66 10.52
CA MET A 159 5.09 -13.39 11.77
C MET A 159 4.11 -13.08 12.92
N LEU A 160 3.17 -12.16 12.73
CA LEU A 160 2.15 -11.75 13.72
C LEU A 160 0.83 -12.47 13.47
#